data_AF-A0AAV6CTX7-F1
#
_entry.id   AF-A0AAV6CTX7-F1
#
_cell.length_a   1.000
_cell.length_b   1.000
_cell.length_c   1.000
_cell.angle_alpha   90.00
_cell.angle_beta   90.00
_cell.angle_gamma   90.00
#
_symmetry.space_group_name_H-M   'P 1'
#
loop_
_entity.id
_entity.type
_entity.pdbx_description
1 polymer ?
#
loop_
_entity_poly.entity_id
_entity_poly.type
_entity_poly.pdbx_seq_one_letter_code
_entity_poly.pdbx_strand_id
1 'polypeptide(L)'
;CYTLQIYFDFSGYSDMAIGLARLFGFRFPENFNYPYIARSMTEFWRRWHISLSTWFRDYLYVPLGGNRHGSARTYLNLWLVFFLCGLWHGAAWTFVAWGLYHGSFLVLERLGLGRWLESVWTPARHAYTILAVMVGWVFFRAETLRQAGSFLSAMAGFASGSGLQQHVGLHLNAIVALALAAGVLGSAPLLPRLTRWRGGIATMQVRALVEAGRLAGLVFLLVASAMLMAAGTYNPFIYFRF
;
A
#
# COMPACT_ATOMS: atom_id res chain seq x y z
N CYS A 1 5.14 -1.67 12.05
CA CYS A 1 4.90 -0.66 11.01
C CYS A 1 3.69 -1.07 10.18
N TYR A 2 2.52 -0.43 10.39
CA TYR A 2 1.28 -0.88 9.75
C TYR A 2 1.29 -0.71 8.23
N THR A 3 1.94 0.33 7.70
CA THR A 3 2.10 0.59 6.27
C THR A 3 2.68 -0.61 5.51
N LEU A 4 3.82 -1.16 5.95
CA LEU A 4 4.39 -2.34 5.29
C LEU A 4 3.50 -3.58 5.46
N GLN A 5 2.88 -3.73 6.64
CA GLN A 5 1.98 -4.85 6.91
C GLN A 5 0.78 -4.85 5.96
N ILE A 6 0.03 -3.75 5.86
CA ILE A 6 -1.15 -3.67 4.97
C ILE A 6 -0.79 -3.90 3.51
N TYR A 7 0.37 -3.38 3.06
CA TYR A 7 0.79 -3.58 1.69
C TYR A 7 1.14 -5.03 1.37
N PHE A 8 2.04 -5.65 2.14
CA PHE A 8 2.50 -6.99 1.82
C PHE A 8 1.44 -8.06 2.08
N ASP A 9 0.58 -7.87 3.08
CA ASP A 9 -0.54 -8.77 3.32
C ASP A 9 -1.51 -8.75 2.14
N PHE A 10 -1.88 -7.55 1.68
CA PHE A 10 -2.88 -7.42 0.63
C PHE A 10 -2.34 -7.69 -0.79
N SER A 11 -1.10 -7.29 -1.05
CA SER A 11 -0.40 -7.62 -2.29
C SER A 11 -0.17 -9.12 -2.39
N GLY A 12 0.31 -9.77 -1.31
CA GLY A 12 0.51 -11.22 -1.30
C GLY A 12 -0.79 -11.98 -1.52
N TYR A 13 -1.89 -11.55 -0.89
CA TYR A 13 -3.23 -12.11 -1.14
C TYR A 13 -3.66 -11.96 -2.61
N SER A 14 -3.46 -10.76 -3.18
CA SER A 14 -3.80 -10.50 -4.58
C SER A 14 -2.96 -11.37 -5.53
N ASP A 15 -1.67 -11.55 -5.26
CA ASP A 15 -0.78 -12.39 -6.05
C ASP A 15 -1.18 -13.87 -5.99
N MET A 16 -1.61 -14.37 -4.82
CA MET A 16 -2.17 -15.71 -4.70
C MET A 16 -3.43 -15.87 -5.54
N ALA A 17 -4.34 -14.89 -5.50
CA ALA A 17 -5.56 -14.91 -6.32
C ALA A 17 -5.25 -14.87 -7.83
N ILE A 18 -4.30 -14.04 -8.27
CA ILE A 18 -3.84 -13.97 -9.67
C ILE A 18 -3.20 -15.31 -10.08
N GLY A 19 -2.36 -15.90 -9.23
CA GLY A 19 -1.73 -17.19 -9.47
C GLY A 19 -2.77 -18.31 -9.66
N LEU A 20 -3.76 -18.38 -8.76
CA LEU A 20 -4.84 -19.37 -8.84
C LEU A 20 -5.71 -19.15 -10.09
N ALA A 21 -6.05 -17.90 -10.42
CA ALA A 21 -6.80 -17.57 -11.62
C ALA A 21 -6.07 -18.06 -12.90
N ARG A 22 -4.75 -17.91 -12.95
CA ARG A 22 -3.93 -18.41 -14.06
C ARG A 22 -3.96 -19.92 -14.19
N LEU A 23 -4.02 -20.67 -13.09
CA LEU A 23 -4.17 -22.14 -13.12
C LEU A 23 -5.50 -22.57 -13.75
N PHE A 24 -6.55 -21.77 -13.57
CA PHE A 24 -7.87 -21.99 -14.17
C PHE A 24 -8.06 -21.34 -15.55
N GLY A 25 -6.99 -20.79 -16.15
CA GLY A 25 -7.04 -20.17 -17.47
C GLY A 25 -7.57 -18.72 -17.51
N PHE A 26 -7.85 -18.12 -16.35
CA PHE A 26 -8.25 -16.72 -16.25
C PHE A 26 -7.05 -15.79 -16.11
N ARG A 27 -7.16 -14.57 -16.66
CA ARG A 27 -6.15 -13.52 -16.52
C ARG A 27 -6.75 -12.34 -15.74
N PHE A 28 -6.39 -12.24 -14.47
CA PHE A 28 -6.73 -11.08 -13.65
C PHE A 28 -5.66 -9.98 -13.76
N PRO A 29 -6.06 -8.69 -13.68
CA PRO A 29 -5.12 -7.59 -13.67
C PRO A 29 -4.31 -7.55 -12.36
N GLU A 30 -3.11 -6.99 -12.43
CA GLU A 30 -2.29 -6.70 -11.25
C GLU A 30 -2.99 -5.68 -10.35
N ASN A 31 -2.98 -5.93 -9.05
CA ASN A 31 -3.67 -5.09 -8.08
C ASN A 31 -2.77 -4.04 -7.43
N PHE A 32 -1.46 -4.30 -7.39
CA PHE A 32 -0.46 -3.39 -6.83
C PHE A 32 0.74 -3.23 -7.75
N ASN A 33 1.23 -2.00 -7.88
CA ASN A 33 2.41 -1.70 -8.70
C ASN A 33 3.38 -0.76 -7.98
N TYR A 34 4.08 -1.30 -6.99
CA TYR A 34 5.04 -0.58 -6.14
C TYR A 34 4.48 0.77 -5.64
N PRO A 35 3.33 0.78 -4.94
CA PRO A 35 2.61 2.01 -4.60
C PRO A 35 3.45 2.98 -3.77
N TYR A 36 4.36 2.46 -2.95
CA TYR A 36 5.20 3.28 -2.09
C TYR A 36 6.27 4.07 -2.83
N ILE A 37 6.57 3.80 -4.10
CA ILE A 37 7.48 4.67 -4.88
C ILE A 37 6.80 5.94 -5.43
N ALA A 38 5.50 6.11 -5.18
CA ALA A 38 4.73 7.24 -5.69
C ALA A 38 5.29 8.59 -5.22
N ARG A 39 5.15 9.61 -6.09
CA ARG A 39 5.58 11.00 -5.85
C ARG A 39 4.41 11.99 -5.77
N SER A 40 3.19 11.47 -5.75
CA SER A 40 1.93 12.18 -5.54
C SER A 40 0.86 11.19 -5.04
N MET A 41 -0.18 11.69 -4.40
CA MET A 41 -1.36 10.91 -4.01
C MET A 41 -2.07 10.34 -5.23
N THR A 42 -2.12 11.10 -6.34
CA THR A 42 -2.67 10.61 -7.61
C THR A 42 -1.88 9.41 -8.15
N GLU A 43 -0.54 9.46 -8.11
CA GLU A 43 0.31 8.33 -8.51
C GLU A 43 0.13 7.13 -7.58
N PHE A 44 0.00 7.38 -6.28
CA PHE A 44 -0.24 6.32 -5.28
C PHE A 44 -1.51 5.52 -5.60
N TRP A 45 -2.65 6.20 -5.81
CA TRP A 45 -3.92 5.54 -6.13
C TRP A 45 -3.95 4.85 -7.49
N ARG A 46 -3.08 5.23 -8.43
CA ARG A 46 -2.89 4.48 -9.69
C ARG A 46 -2.10 3.18 -9.52
N ARG A 47 -1.44 3.01 -8.38
CA ARG A 47 -0.56 1.87 -8.06
C ARG A 47 -1.08 1.01 -6.91
N TRP A 48 -2.06 1.51 -6.15
CA TRP A 48 -2.65 0.86 -4.99
C TRP A 48 -4.06 0.35 -5.32
N HIS A 49 -4.33 -0.92 -5.04
CA HIS A 49 -5.64 -1.55 -5.21
C HIS A 49 -6.29 -1.20 -6.57
N ILE A 50 -5.55 -1.47 -7.65
CA ILE A 50 -5.84 -1.01 -9.01
C ILE A 50 -7.21 -1.50 -9.51
N SER A 51 -7.61 -2.73 -9.16
CA SER A 51 -8.92 -3.26 -9.57
C SER A 51 -10.06 -2.48 -8.92
N LEU A 52 -9.99 -2.23 -7.61
CA LEU A 52 -10.97 -1.43 -6.88
C LEU A 52 -11.01 0.02 -7.37
N SER A 53 -9.84 0.65 -7.52
CA SER A 53 -9.73 2.01 -8.04
C SER A 53 -10.32 2.15 -9.44
N THR A 54 -10.13 1.12 -10.27
CA THR A 54 -10.74 1.03 -11.61
C THR A 54 -12.25 0.88 -11.52
N TRP A 55 -12.74 0.03 -10.64
CA TRP A 55 -14.18 -0.16 -10.43
C TRP A 55 -14.87 1.13 -9.98
N PHE A 56 -14.34 1.81 -8.95
CA PHE A 56 -14.89 3.10 -8.51
C PHE A 56 -14.82 4.17 -9.61
N ARG A 57 -13.78 4.17 -10.43
CA ARG A 57 -13.70 5.09 -11.56
C ARG A 57 -14.80 4.82 -12.58
N ASP A 58 -14.95 3.57 -13.00
CA ASP A 58 -15.78 3.22 -14.15
C ASP A 58 -17.27 3.13 -13.78
N TYR A 59 -17.60 2.72 -12.55
CA TYR A 59 -18.97 2.51 -12.10
C TYR A 59 -19.52 3.61 -11.19
N LEU A 60 -18.68 4.51 -10.68
CA LEU A 60 -19.14 5.62 -9.84
C LEU A 60 -18.70 6.97 -10.39
N TYR A 61 -17.39 7.19 -10.55
CA TYR A 61 -16.86 8.50 -10.97
C TYR A 61 -17.31 8.93 -12.37
N VAL A 62 -17.17 8.05 -13.37
CA VAL A 62 -17.55 8.34 -14.76
C VAL A 62 -19.06 8.55 -14.88
N PRO A 63 -19.93 7.68 -14.32
CA PRO A 63 -21.38 7.90 -14.31
C PRO A 63 -21.82 9.21 -13.62
N LEU A 64 -21.11 9.67 -12.58
CA LEU A 64 -21.35 10.97 -11.94
C LEU A 64 -20.94 12.19 -12.80
N GLY A 65 -20.50 11.97 -14.03
CA GLY A 65 -20.08 12.98 -14.99
C GLY A 65 -18.56 13.21 -15.04
N GLY A 66 -17.79 12.49 -14.22
CA GLY A 66 -16.33 12.55 -14.19
C GLY A 66 -15.79 13.98 -14.16
N ASN A 67 -15.03 14.36 -15.19
CA ASN A 67 -14.46 15.71 -15.35
C ASN A 67 -15.27 16.63 -16.27
N ARG A 68 -16.46 16.23 -16.75
CA ARG A 68 -17.16 16.90 -17.87
C ARG A 68 -17.90 18.17 -17.47
N HIS A 69 -18.29 18.31 -16.19
CA HIS A 69 -19.12 19.42 -15.70
C HIS A 69 -18.32 20.45 -14.88
N GLY A 70 -17.07 20.70 -15.27
CA GLY A 70 -16.20 21.69 -14.64
C GLY A 70 -15.54 21.25 -13.33
N SER A 71 -14.68 22.11 -12.80
CA SER A 71 -13.81 21.81 -11.66
C SER A 71 -14.58 21.57 -10.37
N ALA A 72 -15.61 22.37 -10.07
CA ALA A 72 -16.40 22.20 -8.84
C ALA A 72 -17.10 20.82 -8.78
N ARG A 73 -17.74 20.39 -9.87
CA ARG A 73 -18.37 19.06 -9.93
C ARG A 73 -17.33 17.94 -9.87
N THR A 74 -16.18 18.13 -10.51
CA THR A 74 -15.04 17.20 -10.44
C THR A 74 -14.61 16.98 -8.99
N TYR A 75 -14.46 18.05 -8.20
CA TYR A 75 -14.03 17.96 -6.80
C TYR A 75 -15.06 17.27 -5.91
N LEU A 76 -16.34 17.63 -6.10
CA LEU A 76 -17.44 16.95 -5.40
C LEU A 76 -17.51 15.47 -5.76
N ASN A 77 -17.33 15.12 -7.04
CA ASN A 77 -17.30 13.72 -7.48
C ASN A 77 -16.14 12.95 -6.84
N LEU A 78 -14.95 13.56 -6.71
CA LEU A 78 -13.82 12.93 -6.04
C LEU A 78 -14.10 12.68 -4.56
N TRP A 79 -14.63 13.67 -3.85
CA TRP A 79 -15.00 13.49 -2.43
C TRP A 79 -16.08 12.44 -2.26
N LEU A 80 -17.11 12.43 -3.11
CA LEU A 80 -18.19 11.46 -3.05
C LEU A 80 -17.69 10.04 -3.31
N VAL A 81 -16.86 9.84 -4.34
CA VAL A 81 -16.28 8.53 -4.64
C VAL A 81 -15.44 8.02 -3.48
N PHE A 82 -14.60 8.87 -2.89
CA PHE A 82 -13.75 8.47 -1.78
C PHE A 82 -14.51 8.29 -0.46
N PHE A 83 -15.56 9.06 -0.23
CA PHE A 83 -16.49 8.85 0.87
C PHE A 83 -17.18 7.48 0.76
N LEU A 84 -17.72 7.15 -0.41
CA LEU A 84 -18.32 5.83 -0.66
C LEU A 84 -17.29 4.70 -0.61
N CYS A 85 -16.05 4.95 -1.04
CA CYS A 85 -14.94 4.01 -0.88
C CYS A 85 -14.62 3.75 0.60
N GLY A 86 -14.62 4.78 1.44
CA GLY A 86 -14.51 4.63 2.89
C GLY A 86 -15.65 3.79 3.46
N LEU A 87 -16.90 4.11 3.12
CA LEU A 87 -18.06 3.34 3.58
C LEU A 87 -18.07 1.88 3.11
N TRP A 88 -17.53 1.61 1.92
CA TRP A 88 -17.37 0.24 1.41
C TRP A 88 -16.41 -0.59 2.28
N HIS A 89 -15.43 0.04 2.94
CA HIS A 89 -14.51 -0.64 3.85
C HIS A 89 -15.10 -0.90 5.23
N GLY A 90 -16.06 -0.09 5.70
CA GLY A 90 -16.77 -0.33 6.94
C GLY A 90 -17.61 0.85 7.42
N ALA A 91 -18.50 0.60 8.39
CA ALA A 91 -19.42 1.60 8.92
C ALA A 91 -18.81 2.53 9.99
N ALA A 92 -17.58 2.26 10.44
CA ALA A 92 -16.91 3.09 11.44
C ALA A 92 -16.55 4.48 10.88
N TRP A 93 -16.67 5.51 11.73
CA TRP A 93 -16.30 6.89 11.37
C TRP A 93 -14.83 7.05 10.96
N THR A 94 -13.96 6.14 11.39
CA THR A 94 -12.56 6.08 10.99
C THR A 94 -12.39 5.85 9.49
N PHE A 95 -13.23 5.00 8.87
CA PHE A 95 -13.22 4.77 7.42
C PHE A 95 -13.78 5.96 6.63
N VAL A 96 -14.79 6.64 7.16
CA VAL A 96 -15.29 7.90 6.58
C VAL A 96 -14.19 8.96 6.58
N ALA A 97 -13.50 9.14 7.72
CA ALA A 97 -12.37 10.07 7.83
C ALA A 97 -11.24 9.70 6.87
N TRP A 98 -10.91 8.41 6.75
CA TRP A 98 -9.93 7.90 5.79
C TRP A 98 -10.30 8.23 4.35
N GLY A 99 -11.56 8.00 3.96
CA GLY A 99 -12.07 8.31 2.61
C GLY A 99 -11.95 9.80 2.31
N LEU A 100 -12.52 10.65 3.17
CA LEU A 100 -12.48 12.11 3.00
C LEU A 100 -11.05 12.65 2.99
N TYR A 101 -10.15 12.08 3.80
CA TYR A 101 -8.73 12.43 3.82
C TYR A 101 -8.09 12.21 2.45
N HIS A 102 -8.23 11.02 1.85
CA HIS A 102 -7.66 10.74 0.53
C HIS A 102 -8.34 11.52 -0.59
N GLY A 103 -9.67 11.70 -0.53
CA GLY A 103 -10.42 12.53 -1.46
C GLY A 103 -9.95 14.00 -1.44
N SER A 104 -9.66 14.53 -0.25
CA SER A 104 -9.13 15.88 -0.07
C SER A 104 -7.76 16.05 -0.74
N PHE A 105 -6.85 15.09 -0.57
CA PHE A 105 -5.54 15.17 -1.24
C PHE A 105 -5.64 15.17 -2.76
N LEU A 106 -6.53 14.37 -3.36
CA LEU A 106 -6.72 14.39 -4.81
C LEU A 106 -7.32 15.70 -5.32
N VAL A 107 -8.21 16.32 -4.55
CA VAL A 107 -8.74 17.65 -4.86
C VAL A 107 -7.65 18.71 -4.74
N LEU A 108 -6.86 18.70 -3.66
CA LEU A 108 -5.73 19.63 -3.48
C LEU A 108 -4.71 19.51 -4.60
N GLU A 109 -4.36 18.28 -5.01
CA GLU A 109 -3.46 18.06 -6.15
C GLU A 109 -3.99 18.66 -7.45
N ARG A 110 -5.31 18.57 -7.70
CA ARG A 110 -5.93 19.23 -8.84
C ARG A 110 -6.06 20.75 -8.72
N LEU A 111 -6.17 21.30 -7.51
CA LEU A 111 -6.29 22.74 -7.26
C LEU A 111 -4.97 23.50 -7.48
N GLY A 112 -3.84 22.79 -7.47
CA GLY A 112 -2.53 23.40 -7.72
C GLY A 112 -1.38 22.71 -7.00
N LEU A 113 -1.66 21.91 -5.96
CA LEU A 113 -0.62 21.20 -5.23
C LEU A 113 0.15 20.23 -6.14
N GLY A 114 -0.49 19.61 -7.13
CA GLY A 114 0.18 18.74 -8.09
C GLY A 114 1.21 19.47 -8.94
N ARG A 115 0.87 20.66 -9.46
CA ARG A 115 1.79 21.53 -10.22
C ARG A 115 2.93 22.03 -9.36
N TRP A 116 2.63 22.43 -8.11
CA TRP A 116 3.66 22.84 -7.17
C TRP A 116 4.61 21.68 -6.85
N LEU A 117 4.09 20.48 -6.58
CA LEU A 117 4.91 19.29 -6.34
C LEU A 117 5.83 18.99 -7.51
N GLU A 118 5.44 19.24 -8.75
CA GLU A 118 6.32 19.07 -9.92
C GLU A 118 7.56 19.95 -9.90
N SER A 119 7.49 21.13 -9.25
CA SER A 119 8.63 22.03 -9.05
C SER A 119 9.54 21.63 -7.88
N VAL A 120 9.07 20.75 -6.99
CA VAL A 120 9.79 20.32 -5.79
C VAL A 120 10.75 19.17 -6.12
N TRP A 121 11.88 19.12 -5.40
CA TRP A 121 12.86 18.04 -5.52
C TRP A 121 12.21 16.64 -5.33
N THR A 122 12.55 15.69 -6.21
CA THR A 122 11.88 14.38 -6.29
C THR A 122 11.82 13.62 -4.95
N PRO A 123 12.92 13.52 -4.16
CA PRO A 123 12.88 12.88 -2.84
C PRO A 123 11.91 13.56 -1.86
N ALA A 124 11.79 14.89 -1.89
CA ALA A 124 10.86 15.61 -1.02
C ALA A 124 9.39 15.34 -1.39
N ARG A 125 9.07 15.26 -2.69
CA ARG A 125 7.72 14.86 -3.18
C ARG A 125 7.33 13.46 -2.72
N HIS A 126 8.30 12.54 -2.82
CA HIS A 126 8.12 11.16 -2.39
C HIS A 126 7.94 11.07 -0.88
N ALA A 127 8.79 11.76 -0.10
CA ALA A 127 8.67 11.83 1.36
C ALA A 127 7.30 12.38 1.78
N TYR A 128 6.85 13.47 1.15
CA TYR A 128 5.50 14.00 1.33
C TYR A 128 4.42 12.94 1.06
N THR A 129 4.51 12.23 -0.07
CA THR A 129 3.50 11.24 -0.45
C THR A 129 3.46 10.08 0.54
N ILE A 130 4.62 9.57 0.95
CA ILE A 130 4.72 8.50 1.94
C ILE A 130 4.17 8.95 3.29
N LEU A 131 4.53 10.13 3.77
CA LEU A 131 4.02 10.66 5.04
C LEU A 131 2.50 10.83 4.99
N ALA A 132 1.96 11.41 3.91
CA ALA A 132 0.53 11.57 3.72
C ALA A 132 -0.20 10.21 3.70
N VAL A 133 0.36 9.20 3.03
CA VAL A 133 -0.20 7.85 3.00
C VAL A 133 -0.13 7.18 4.37
N MET A 134 0.99 7.32 5.10
CA MET A 134 1.15 6.79 6.46
C MET A 134 0.12 7.37 7.42
N VAL A 135 -0.13 8.68 7.37
CA VAL A 135 -1.18 9.34 8.16
C VAL A 135 -2.56 8.81 7.77
N GLY A 136 -2.82 8.62 6.47
CA GLY A 136 -4.05 7.97 5.99
C GLY A 136 -4.26 6.61 6.67
N TRP A 137 -3.23 5.77 6.68
CA TRP A 137 -3.31 4.44 7.29
C TRP A 137 -3.58 4.43 8.79
N VAL A 138 -3.31 5.53 9.51
CA VAL A 138 -3.68 5.65 10.93
C VAL A 138 -5.20 5.57 11.09
N PHE A 139 -5.95 6.27 10.24
CA PHE A 139 -7.41 6.21 10.26
C PHE A 139 -7.91 4.81 9.88
N PHE A 140 -7.26 4.15 8.92
CA PHE A 140 -7.65 2.79 8.53
C PHE A 140 -7.34 1.74 9.61
N ARG A 141 -6.28 1.93 10.40
CA ARG A 141 -5.88 1.00 11.46
C ARG A 141 -6.67 1.15 12.75
N ALA A 142 -7.07 2.38 13.07
CA ALA A 142 -7.66 2.71 14.35
C ALA A 142 -9.11 2.22 14.46
N GLU A 143 -9.47 1.72 15.64
CA GLU A 143 -10.84 1.30 15.97
C GLU A 143 -11.76 2.50 16.23
N THR A 144 -11.19 3.62 16.69
CA THR A 144 -11.92 4.86 16.97
C THR A 144 -11.13 6.09 16.54
N LEU A 145 -11.83 7.20 16.28
CA LEU A 145 -11.20 8.49 15.97
C LEU A 145 -10.32 9.00 17.13
N ARG A 146 -10.70 8.69 18.39
CA ARG A 146 -9.89 9.01 19.56
C ARG A 146 -8.55 8.27 19.53
N GLN A 147 -8.57 6.97 19.23
CA GLN A 147 -7.36 6.17 19.10
C GLN A 147 -6.49 6.66 17.92
N ALA A 148 -7.11 7.02 16.79
CA ALA A 148 -6.41 7.63 15.66
C ALA A 148 -5.67 8.90 16.09
N GLY A 149 -6.32 9.79 16.85
CA GLY A 149 -5.69 10.99 17.41
C GLY A 149 -4.49 10.67 18.33
N SER A 150 -4.60 9.66 19.18
CA SER A 150 -3.48 9.19 20.01
C SER A 150 -2.30 8.69 19.18
N PHE A 151 -2.56 7.94 18.10
CA PHE A 151 -1.51 7.50 17.17
C PHE A 151 -0.83 8.68 16.46
N LEU A 152 -1.60 9.66 15.96
CA LEU A 152 -1.03 10.84 15.31
C LEU A 152 -0.20 11.69 16.28
N SER A 153 -0.67 11.87 17.51
CA SER A 153 0.08 12.56 18.57
C SER A 153 1.41 11.85 18.87
N ALA A 154 1.39 10.52 18.98
CA ALA A 154 2.59 9.71 19.17
C ALA A 154 3.57 9.81 17.99
N MET A 155 3.07 9.74 16.76
CA MET A 155 3.89 9.88 15.55
C MET A 155 4.54 11.26 15.44
N ALA A 156 3.89 12.30 15.96
CA ALA A 156 4.42 13.65 16.02
C ALA A 156 5.33 13.91 17.24
N GLY A 157 5.55 12.91 18.11
CA GLY A 157 6.40 13.02 19.29
C GLY A 157 5.73 13.68 20.51
N PHE A 158 4.43 13.93 20.46
CA PHE A 158 3.67 14.55 21.55
C PHE A 158 3.07 13.54 22.54
N ALA A 159 3.27 12.23 22.31
CA ALA A 159 2.83 11.24 23.28
C ALA A 159 3.80 11.16 24.46
N SER A 160 3.28 11.45 25.65
CA SER A 160 3.96 11.21 26.93
C SER A 160 3.79 9.74 27.31
N GLY A 161 4.55 8.87 26.66
CA GLY A 161 4.56 7.46 26.97
C GLY A 161 5.50 7.15 28.14
N SER A 162 4.99 7.10 29.37
CA SER A 162 5.77 6.71 30.54
C SER A 162 5.66 5.20 30.78
N GLY A 163 6.75 4.45 30.59
CA GLY A 163 6.83 3.03 30.96
C GLY A 163 7.73 2.18 30.04
N LEU A 164 8.25 1.09 30.58
CA LEU A 164 9.13 0.16 29.85
C LEU A 164 8.44 -0.41 28.60
N GLN A 165 7.15 -0.76 28.69
CA GLN A 165 6.36 -1.33 27.57
C GLN A 165 6.23 -0.41 26.35
N GLN A 166 6.44 0.90 26.51
CA GLN A 166 6.34 1.87 25.43
C GLN A 166 7.71 2.27 24.87
N HIS A 167 8.80 1.69 25.38
CA HIS A 167 10.14 1.89 24.83
C HIS A 167 10.26 1.18 23.47
N VAL A 168 10.50 1.98 22.42
CA VAL A 168 10.72 1.48 21.05
C VAL A 168 11.81 0.41 20.99
N GLY A 169 12.85 0.51 21.83
CA GLY A 169 13.94 -0.45 21.92
C GLY A 169 13.53 -1.87 22.32
N LEU A 170 12.40 -2.05 23.02
CA LEU A 170 11.87 -3.39 23.33
C LEU A 170 11.15 -4.04 22.14
N HIS A 171 10.65 -3.22 21.21
CA HIS A 171 9.88 -3.68 20.05
C HIS A 171 10.72 -3.72 18.77
N LEU A 172 11.81 -2.95 18.71
CA LEU A 172 12.75 -2.92 17.59
C LEU A 172 13.91 -3.89 17.80
N ASN A 173 13.61 -5.19 17.81
CA ASN A 173 14.64 -6.23 17.81
C ASN A 173 15.25 -6.44 16.41
N ALA A 174 16.33 -7.22 16.32
CA ALA A 174 17.03 -7.48 15.06
C ALA A 174 16.14 -8.10 13.97
N ILE A 175 15.19 -8.97 14.36
CA ILE A 175 14.25 -9.61 13.42
C ILE A 175 13.30 -8.56 12.85
N VAL A 176 12.75 -7.69 13.69
CA VAL A 176 11.87 -6.59 13.26
C VAL A 176 12.64 -5.62 12.37
N ALA A 177 13.86 -5.25 12.74
CA ALA A 177 14.69 -4.37 11.92
C ALA A 177 14.99 -4.98 10.53
N LEU A 178 15.33 -6.27 10.48
CA LEU A 178 15.56 -6.99 9.22
C LEU A 178 14.27 -7.08 8.39
N ALA A 179 13.12 -7.37 9.02
CA ALA A 179 11.83 -7.41 8.35
C ALA A 179 11.43 -6.04 7.78
N LEU A 180 11.69 -4.95 8.51
CA LEU A 180 11.47 -3.58 8.01
C LEU A 180 12.39 -3.27 6.83
N ALA A 181 13.67 -3.60 6.91
CA ALA A 181 14.62 -3.39 5.82
C ALA A 181 14.21 -4.19 4.57
N ALA A 182 13.89 -5.47 4.73
CA ALA A 182 13.38 -6.32 3.65
C ALA A 182 12.07 -5.76 3.05
N GLY A 183 11.15 -5.28 3.89
CA GLY A 183 9.90 -4.67 3.43
C GLY A 183 10.10 -3.37 2.65
N VAL A 184 11.03 -2.50 3.08
CA VAL A 184 11.38 -1.28 2.33
C VAL A 184 12.00 -1.63 0.99
N LEU A 185 12.94 -2.57 0.95
CA LEU A 185 13.58 -3.03 -0.29
C LEU A 185 12.56 -3.69 -1.23
N GLY A 186 11.67 -4.52 -0.69
CA GLY A 186 10.59 -5.19 -1.44
C GLY A 186 9.52 -4.24 -1.97
N SER A 187 9.37 -3.06 -1.35
CA SER A 187 8.44 -2.01 -1.80
C SER A 187 8.95 -1.25 -3.03
N ALA A 188 10.19 -1.48 -3.45
CA ALA A 188 10.79 -0.91 -4.65
C ALA A 188 11.00 -1.98 -5.73
N PRO A 189 10.99 -1.60 -7.03
CA PRO A 189 11.18 -2.53 -8.15
C PRO A 189 12.65 -2.95 -8.31
N LEU A 190 13.30 -3.46 -7.27
CA LEU A 190 14.70 -3.86 -7.27
C LEU A 190 14.93 -5.12 -8.13
N LEU A 191 14.09 -6.14 -7.93
CA LEU A 191 14.16 -7.41 -8.67
C LEU A 191 13.98 -7.22 -10.20
N PRO A 192 12.93 -6.53 -10.68
CA PRO A 192 12.78 -6.25 -12.12
C PRO A 192 13.91 -5.41 -12.72
N ARG A 193 14.54 -4.53 -11.94
CA ARG A 193 15.70 -3.74 -12.39
C ARG A 193 16.92 -4.62 -12.55
N LEU A 194 17.16 -5.52 -11.60
CA LEU A 194 18.29 -6.45 -11.63
C LEU A 194 18.18 -7.45 -12.79
N THR A 195 16.99 -7.99 -13.05
CA THR A 195 16.77 -8.95 -14.15
C THR A 195 16.92 -8.31 -15.53
N ARG A 196 16.41 -7.08 -15.74
CA ARG A 196 16.61 -6.34 -16.99
C ARG A 196 18.08 -6.04 -17.28
N TRP A 197 18.83 -5.63 -16.25
CA TRP A 197 20.26 -5.35 -16.38
C TRP A 197 21.06 -6.60 -16.79
N ARG A 198 20.72 -7.77 -16.24
CA ARG A 198 21.40 -9.04 -16.56
C ARG A 198 20.94 -9.69 -17.87
N GLY A 199 19.69 -9.48 -18.27
CA GLY A 199 19.11 -10.06 -19.49
C GLY A 199 19.85 -9.69 -20.77
N GLY A 200 20.53 -8.53 -20.79
CA GLY A 200 21.35 -8.08 -21.91
C GLY A 200 22.74 -8.73 -22.04
N ILE A 201 23.20 -9.48 -21.02
CA ILE A 201 24.60 -9.95 -20.92
C ILE A 201 24.68 -11.48 -20.74
N ALA A 202 23.60 -12.16 -20.32
CA ALA A 202 23.65 -13.55 -19.89
C ALA A 202 23.46 -14.60 -21.03
N THR A 203 24.37 -15.58 -21.08
CA THR A 203 24.27 -16.80 -21.91
C THR A 203 23.11 -17.71 -21.47
N MET A 204 22.70 -18.65 -22.34
CA MET A 204 21.58 -19.57 -22.07
C MET A 204 21.77 -20.38 -20.76
N GLN A 205 22.98 -20.86 -20.48
CA GLN A 205 23.31 -21.61 -19.27
C GLN A 205 23.15 -20.77 -17.99
N VAL A 206 23.61 -19.50 -18.03
CA VAL A 206 23.45 -18.57 -16.90
C VAL A 206 21.97 -18.27 -16.64
N ARG A 207 21.17 -18.12 -17.70
CA ARG A 207 19.71 -17.93 -17.56
C ARG A 207 19.02 -19.14 -16.91
N ALA A 208 19.37 -20.35 -17.34
CA ALA A 208 18.83 -21.58 -16.75
C ALA A 208 19.18 -21.73 -15.26
N LEU A 209 20.44 -21.44 -14.88
CA LEU A 209 20.89 -21.48 -13.49
C LEU A 209 20.13 -20.46 -12.62
N VAL A 210 19.91 -19.25 -13.14
CA VAL A 210 19.16 -18.20 -12.43
C VAL A 210 17.70 -18.59 -12.22
N GLU A 211 17.02 -19.13 -13.23
CA GLU A 211 15.64 -19.59 -13.07
C GLU A 211 15.54 -20.80 -12.13
N ALA A 212 16.47 -21.74 -12.20
CA ALA A 212 16.54 -22.86 -11.25
C ALA A 212 16.74 -22.35 -9.81
N GLY A 213 17.65 -21.41 -9.59
CA GLY A 213 17.87 -20.78 -8.29
C GLY A 213 16.64 -20.01 -7.79
N ARG A 214 15.93 -19.32 -8.69
CA ARG A 214 14.67 -18.64 -8.38
C ARG A 214 13.59 -19.63 -7.94
N LEU A 215 13.40 -20.71 -8.69
CA LEU A 215 12.42 -21.76 -8.35
C LEU A 215 12.76 -22.41 -7.00
N ALA A 216 14.03 -22.76 -6.78
CA ALA A 216 14.49 -23.31 -5.50
C ALA A 216 14.22 -22.34 -4.35
N GLY A 217 14.49 -21.04 -4.55
CA GLY A 217 14.17 -20.00 -3.56
C GLY A 217 12.67 -19.87 -3.27
N LEU A 218 11.82 -19.92 -4.29
CA LEU A 218 10.36 -19.88 -4.12
C LEU A 218 9.84 -21.12 -3.37
N VAL A 219 10.35 -22.31 -3.69
CA VAL A 219 9.98 -23.56 -2.99
C VAL A 219 10.43 -23.49 -1.53
N PHE A 220 11.65 -23.04 -1.27
CA PHE A 220 12.14 -22.85 0.10
C PHE A 220 11.25 -21.88 0.89
N LEU A 221 10.91 -20.72 0.31
CA LEU A 221 10.03 -19.73 0.95
C LEU A 221 8.63 -20.30 1.22
N LEU A 222 8.07 -21.08 0.30
CA LEU A 222 6.79 -21.74 0.48
C LEU A 222 6.82 -22.73 1.66
N VAL A 223 7.83 -23.60 1.69
CA VAL A 223 7.99 -24.59 2.78
C VAL A 223 8.22 -23.89 4.11
N ALA A 224 9.11 -22.91 4.17
CA ALA A 224 9.37 -22.16 5.38
C ALA A 224 8.12 -21.42 5.88
N SER A 225 7.35 -20.81 4.98
CA SER A 225 6.09 -20.13 5.33
C SER A 225 5.04 -21.12 5.85
N ALA A 226 4.91 -22.30 5.21
CA ALA A 226 4.00 -23.35 5.67
C ALA A 226 4.39 -23.90 7.06
N MET A 227 5.69 -24.10 7.32
CA MET A 227 6.19 -24.52 8.63
C MET A 227 5.94 -23.46 9.70
N LEU A 228 6.18 -22.18 9.41
CA LEU A 228 5.92 -21.08 10.34
C LEU A 228 4.42 -20.94 10.66
N MET A 229 3.55 -21.12 9.66
CA MET A 229 2.10 -21.14 9.89
C MET A 229 1.66 -22.34 10.73
N ALA A 230 2.24 -23.53 10.50
CA ALA A 230 1.93 -24.73 11.26
C ALA A 230 2.42 -24.65 12.73
N ALA A 231 3.54 -23.97 12.97
CA ALA A 231 4.09 -23.75 14.30
C ALA A 231 3.43 -22.58 15.07
N GLY A 232 2.79 -21.65 14.35
CA GLY A 232 2.17 -20.46 14.93
C GLY A 232 0.71 -20.67 15.34
N THR A 233 0.33 -20.20 16.52
CA THR A 233 -1.07 -20.19 17.00
C THR A 233 -1.82 -18.89 16.67
N TYR A 234 -1.13 -17.90 16.08
CA TYR A 234 -1.66 -16.56 15.81
C TYR A 234 -1.81 -16.31 14.31
N ASN A 235 -2.99 -15.87 13.87
CA ASN A 235 -3.23 -15.51 12.48
C ASN A 235 -3.03 -13.99 12.26
N PRO A 236 -1.94 -13.54 11.61
CA PRO A 236 -1.63 -12.12 11.42
C PRO A 236 -2.46 -11.46 10.31
N PHE A 237 -3.29 -12.21 9.56
CA PHE A 237 -4.03 -11.74 8.39
C PHE A 237 -5.04 -10.64 8.76
N ILE A 238 -5.01 -9.52 8.03
CA ILE A 238 -5.77 -8.32 8.36
C ILE A 238 -7.28 -8.50 8.13
N TYR A 239 -7.68 -9.31 7.14
CA TYR A 239 -9.10 -9.50 6.79
C TYR A 239 -9.96 -10.14 7.87
N PHE A 240 -9.37 -10.85 8.83
CA PHE A 240 -10.12 -11.46 9.95
C PHE A 240 -10.23 -10.54 11.17
N ARG A 241 -9.88 -9.26 11.04
CA ARG A 241 -9.75 -8.31 12.18
C ARG A 241 -10.59 -7.04 12.03
N PHE A 242 -11.54 -7.04 11.11
CA PHE A 242 -12.50 -5.95 10.90
C PHE A 242 -13.85 -6.30 11.55
#